data_AF-A0AAN7TZ89-F1
#
_entry.id   AF-A0AAN7TZ89-F1
#
_cell.length_a   1.000
_cell.length_b   1.000
_cell.length_c   1.000
_cell.angle_alpha   90.00
_cell.angle_beta   90.00
_cell.angle_gamma   90.00
#
_symmetry.space_group_name_H-M   'P 1'
#
loop_
_entity.id
_entity.type
_entity.pdbx_description
1 polymer ?
#
loop_
_entity_poly.entity_id
_entity_poly.type
_entity_poly.pdbx_seq_one_letter_code
_entity_poly.pdbx_strand_id
1 'polypeptide(L)'
;MEFLMTLVFLVLLVEIVFCTFFMLPVSMQLRKNVFNKLDKLFGGQNAKIFLKVLALLVVIVFCDSIVNSYNINKKLHTPELTGAKFDRQNEYTRMFRYQRNSYICGFCLYLFFLIYRSQGIVGQLSSVEASKNAIEKQTKNNLNTVETLLTENEKLKTENKDLKKMEKEHKAMKSQAESTTKEYLKLQEEYNQLLGKKTKTQKKDD
;
A
#
# COMPACT_ATOMS: atom_id res chain seq x y z
N MET A 1 -28.81 19.44 33.36
CA MET A 1 -27.91 18.30 33.63
C MET A 1 -28.44 16.99 33.08
N GLU A 2 -29.70 16.59 33.37
CA GLU A 2 -30.21 15.28 32.92
C GLU A 2 -30.20 15.11 31.40
N PHE A 3 -30.65 16.12 30.63
CA PHE A 3 -30.59 16.09 29.16
C PHE A 3 -29.18 15.93 28.60
N LEU A 4 -28.19 16.65 29.17
CA LEU A 4 -26.80 16.56 28.74
C LEU A 4 -26.24 15.15 28.98
N MET A 5 -26.57 14.54 30.12
CA MET A 5 -26.16 13.16 30.41
C MET A 5 -26.83 12.14 29.50
N THR A 6 -28.08 12.35 29.11
CA THR A 6 -28.73 11.52 28.09
C THR A 6 -28.02 11.64 26.74
N LEU A 7 -27.62 12.84 26.34
CA LEU A 7 -26.86 13.07 25.11
C LEU A 7 -25.49 12.37 25.17
N VAL A 8 -24.73 12.54 26.25
CA VAL A 8 -23.43 11.85 26.43
C VAL A 8 -23.61 10.33 26.41
N PHE A 9 -24.69 9.82 27.00
CA PHE A 9 -25.00 8.39 26.96
C PHE A 9 -25.29 7.89 25.53
N LEU A 10 -26.02 8.66 24.72
CA LEU A 10 -26.24 8.31 23.31
C LEU A 10 -24.93 8.32 22.50
N VAL A 11 -24.06 9.32 22.74
CA VAL A 11 -22.73 9.36 22.12
C VAL A 11 -21.92 8.12 22.52
N LEU A 12 -21.93 7.75 23.81
CA LEU A 12 -21.26 6.54 24.29
C LEU A 12 -21.76 5.27 23.59
N LEU A 13 -23.08 5.12 23.42
CA LEU A 13 -23.64 3.95 22.71
C LEU A 13 -23.15 3.89 21.26
N VAL A 14 -23.12 5.03 20.57
CA VAL A 14 -22.59 5.11 19.20
C VAL A 14 -21.10 4.76 19.17
N GLU A 15 -20.31 5.28 20.11
CA GLU A 15 -18.88 4.97 20.22
C GLU A 15 -18.62 3.49 20.50
N ILE A 16 -19.43 2.83 21.33
CA ILE A 16 -19.31 1.39 21.62
C ILE A 16 -19.58 0.56 20.35
N VAL A 17 -20.66 0.85 19.62
CA VAL A 17 -20.98 0.14 18.38
C VAL A 17 -19.85 0.33 17.37
N PHE A 18 -19.37 1.56 17.24
CA PHE A 18 -18.27 1.90 16.35
C PHE A 18 -16.99 1.15 16.74
N CYS A 19 -16.58 1.22 18.00
CA CYS A 19 -15.38 0.55 18.50
C CYS A 19 -15.45 -0.98 18.33
N THR A 20 -16.62 -1.58 18.60
CA THR A 20 -16.86 -3.02 18.40
C THR A 20 -16.70 -3.41 16.93
N PHE A 21 -17.27 -2.62 16.01
CA PHE A 21 -17.14 -2.84 14.58
C PHE A 21 -15.67 -2.75 14.11
N PHE A 22 -14.88 -1.81 14.65
CA PHE A 22 -13.47 -1.65 14.28
C PHE A 22 -12.52 -2.68 14.90
N MET A 23 -12.85 -3.20 16.09
CA MET A 23 -12.07 -4.27 16.73
C MET A 23 -12.20 -5.62 16.01
N LEU A 24 -13.29 -5.84 15.28
CA LEU A 24 -13.42 -7.03 14.46
C LEU A 24 -12.31 -7.07 13.38
N PRO A 25 -11.85 -8.29 12.98
CA PRO A 25 -10.91 -8.47 11.89
C PRO A 25 -11.60 -8.19 10.54
N VAL A 26 -11.96 -6.93 10.33
CA VAL A 26 -12.60 -6.43 9.11
C VAL A 26 -11.53 -6.26 8.03
N SER A 27 -11.84 -6.64 6.81
CA SER A 27 -10.91 -6.51 5.66
C SER A 27 -10.44 -5.07 5.48
N MET A 28 -9.20 -4.90 5.03
CA MET A 28 -8.59 -3.57 4.89
C MET A 28 -9.36 -2.65 3.93
N GLN A 29 -9.99 -3.23 2.91
CA GLN A 29 -10.81 -2.51 1.94
C GLN A 29 -12.04 -1.89 2.59
N LEU A 30 -12.72 -2.64 3.47
CA LEU A 30 -13.87 -2.13 4.23
C LEU A 30 -13.43 -1.05 5.22
N ARG A 31 -12.30 -1.26 5.92
CA ARG A 31 -11.73 -0.22 6.80
C ARG A 31 -11.45 1.06 6.03
N LYS A 32 -10.78 0.98 4.88
CA LYS A 32 -10.51 2.12 3.98
C LYS A 32 -11.80 2.81 3.54
N ASN A 33 -12.82 2.05 3.13
CA ASN A 33 -14.08 2.60 2.66
C ASN A 33 -14.84 3.32 3.78
N VAL A 34 -14.88 2.75 4.99
CA VAL A 34 -15.53 3.37 6.15
C VAL A 34 -14.74 4.60 6.59
N PHE A 35 -13.41 4.52 6.69
CA PHE A 35 -12.59 5.69 7.04
C PHE A 35 -12.69 6.79 6.00
N ASN A 36 -12.66 6.50 4.70
CA ASN A 36 -12.82 7.52 3.66
C ASN A 36 -14.20 8.18 3.71
N LYS A 37 -15.26 7.44 4.07
CA LYS A 37 -16.59 8.00 4.28
C LYS A 37 -16.64 8.87 5.54
N LEU A 38 -16.02 8.43 6.63
CA LEU A 38 -15.92 9.18 7.87
C LEU A 38 -15.05 10.43 7.72
N ASP A 39 -13.93 10.36 7.02
CA ASP A 39 -13.09 11.53 6.73
C ASP A 39 -13.79 12.48 5.76
N LYS A 40 -14.66 12.00 4.86
CA LYS A 40 -15.53 12.90 4.09
C LYS A 40 -16.56 13.59 4.97
N LEU A 41 -17.11 12.90 5.97
CA LEU A 41 -18.15 13.45 6.85
C LEU A 41 -17.60 14.34 7.98
N PHE A 42 -16.44 13.97 8.54
CA PHE A 42 -15.83 14.56 9.73
C PHE A 42 -14.41 15.10 9.50
N GLY A 43 -13.84 14.91 8.31
CA GLY A 43 -12.47 15.33 8.01
C GLY A 43 -12.33 16.80 7.61
N GLY A 44 -13.45 17.49 7.37
CA GLY A 44 -13.46 18.94 7.19
C GLY A 44 -12.89 19.64 8.44
N GLN A 45 -12.14 20.73 8.23
CA GLN A 45 -11.49 21.47 9.32
C GLN A 45 -12.49 21.89 10.41
N ASN A 46 -13.69 22.32 10.00
CA ASN A 46 -14.78 22.70 10.90
C ASN A 46 -15.28 21.52 11.74
N ALA A 47 -15.40 20.32 11.16
CA ALA A 47 -15.86 19.13 11.86
C ALA A 47 -14.80 18.60 12.85
N LYS A 48 -13.52 18.68 12.51
CA LYS A 48 -12.42 18.36 13.45
C LYS A 48 -12.41 19.31 14.65
N ILE A 49 -12.62 20.60 14.41
CA ILE A 49 -12.74 21.60 15.49
C ILE A 49 -13.96 21.29 16.35
N PHE A 50 -15.11 21.02 15.73
CA PHE A 50 -16.34 20.65 16.45
C PHE A 50 -16.16 19.41 17.33
N LEU A 51 -15.54 18.33 16.81
CA LEU A 51 -15.24 17.12 17.60
C LEU A 51 -14.30 17.41 18.77
N LYS A 52 -13.29 18.26 18.60
CA LYS A 52 -12.40 18.67 19.70
C LYS A 52 -13.13 19.49 20.77
N VAL A 53 -14.01 20.41 20.36
CA VAL A 53 -14.83 21.20 21.29
C VAL A 53 -15.81 20.31 22.04
N LEU A 54 -16.45 19.36 21.35
CA LEU A 54 -17.34 18.39 21.96
C LEU A 54 -16.61 17.52 22.99
N ALA A 55 -15.42 16.99 22.64
CA ALA A 55 -14.60 16.22 23.57
C ALA A 55 -14.18 17.07 24.79
N LEU A 56 -13.79 18.33 24.59
CA LEU A 56 -13.45 19.25 25.67
C LEU A 56 -14.65 19.54 26.59
N LEU A 57 -15.87 19.65 26.03
CA LEU A 57 -17.09 19.78 26.82
C LEU A 57 -17.31 18.53 27.70
N VAL A 58 -17.15 17.33 27.15
CA VAL A 58 -17.24 16.08 27.92
C VAL A 58 -16.18 16.03 29.03
N VAL A 59 -14.95 16.51 28.78
CA VAL A 59 -13.90 16.64 29.81
C VAL A 59 -14.34 17.59 30.93
N ILE A 60 -14.91 18.75 30.61
CA ILE A 60 -15.40 19.70 31.62
C ILE A 60 -16.48 19.04 32.49
N VAL A 61 -17.44 18.35 31.87
CA VAL A 61 -18.53 17.66 32.57
C VAL A 61 -18.01 16.48 33.41
N PHE A 62 -16.98 15.79 32.94
CA PHE A 62 -16.29 14.75 33.69
C PHE A 62 -15.60 15.30 34.93
N CYS A 63 -14.84 16.39 34.79
CA CYS A 63 -14.20 17.06 35.93
C CYS A 63 -15.24 17.61 36.92
N ASP A 64 -16.31 18.23 36.44
CA ASP A 64 -17.42 18.69 37.28
C ASP A 64 -18.05 17.52 38.06
N SER A 65 -18.26 16.38 37.41
CA SER A 65 -18.81 15.18 38.05
C SER A 65 -17.90 14.63 39.15
N ILE A 66 -16.57 14.61 38.94
CA ILE A 66 -15.58 14.18 39.94
C ILE A 66 -15.55 15.15 41.14
N VAL A 67 -15.43 16.45 40.86
CA VAL A 67 -15.34 17.48 41.90
C VAL A 67 -16.62 17.51 42.74
N ASN A 68 -17.79 17.43 42.11
CA ASN A 68 -19.06 17.37 42.83
C ASN A 68 -19.23 16.09 43.64
N SER A 69 -18.76 14.93 43.13
CA SER A 69 -18.76 13.69 43.89
C SER A 69 -17.87 13.78 45.14
N TYR A 70 -16.67 14.36 45.01
CA TYR A 70 -15.75 14.57 46.13
C TYR A 70 -16.31 15.57 47.16
N ASN A 71 -16.89 16.68 46.70
CA ASN A 71 -17.48 17.70 47.56
C ASN A 71 -18.64 17.16 48.41
N ILE A 72 -19.52 16.34 47.83
CA ILE A 72 -20.64 15.73 48.56
C ILE A 72 -20.16 14.66 49.53
N ASN A 73 -19.19 13.84 49.12
CA ASN A 73 -18.54 12.84 49.99
C ASN A 73 -17.93 13.54 51.23
N LYS A 74 -17.17 14.63 51.03
CA LYS A 74 -16.61 15.42 52.14
C LYS A 74 -17.70 15.96 53.08
N LYS A 75 -18.82 16.47 52.54
CA LYS A 75 -19.96 16.96 53.34
C LYS A 75 -20.61 15.86 54.17
N LEU A 76 -20.72 14.64 53.64
CA LEU A 76 -21.30 13.48 54.34
C LEU A 76 -20.46 13.00 55.52
N HIS A 77 -19.12 13.15 55.46
CA HIS A 77 -18.18 12.71 56.50
C HIS A 77 -17.73 13.82 57.45
N THR A 78 -18.19 15.06 57.28
CA THR A 78 -17.87 16.17 58.19
C THR A 78 -18.89 16.20 59.35
N PRO A 79 -18.47 15.98 60.61
CA PRO A 79 -19.39 15.83 61.75
C PRO A 79 -20.19 17.09 62.10
N GLU A 80 -19.73 18.28 61.71
CA GLU A 80 -20.36 19.59 62.04
C GLU A 80 -21.69 19.88 61.33
N LEU A 81 -22.09 19.12 60.29
CA LEU A 81 -23.35 19.34 59.56
C LEU A 81 -24.55 18.52 60.08
N THR A 82 -24.44 17.90 61.25
CA THR A 82 -25.49 17.06 61.87
C THR A 82 -26.64 17.84 62.53
N GLY A 83 -27.03 18.97 61.94
CA GLY A 83 -28.26 19.69 62.31
C GLY A 83 -29.49 19.08 61.64
N ALA A 84 -30.67 19.25 62.25
CA ALA A 84 -31.97 18.67 61.88
C ALA A 84 -32.50 18.96 60.44
N LYS A 85 -31.69 19.60 59.57
CA LYS A 85 -31.98 19.85 58.15
C LYS A 85 -31.07 19.09 57.17
N PHE A 86 -30.10 18.30 57.66
CA PHE A 86 -29.22 17.52 56.80
C PHE A 86 -29.87 16.19 56.42
N ASP A 87 -30.56 16.18 55.29
CA ASP A 87 -31.10 14.96 54.70
C ASP A 87 -29.96 14.14 54.08
N ARG A 88 -29.31 13.35 54.94
CA ARG A 88 -28.20 12.47 54.59
C ARG A 88 -28.56 11.51 53.45
N GLN A 89 -29.81 11.05 53.38
CA GLN A 89 -30.27 10.12 52.36
C GLN A 89 -30.33 10.78 50.97
N ASN A 90 -30.81 12.02 50.90
CA ASN A 90 -30.81 12.79 49.66
C ASN A 90 -29.40 13.08 49.16
N GLU A 91 -28.45 13.38 50.05
CA GLU A 91 -27.06 13.63 49.66
C GLU A 91 -26.34 12.37 49.18
N TYR A 92 -26.60 11.19 49.77
CA TYR A 92 -26.12 9.91 49.21
C TYR A 92 -26.67 9.64 47.81
N THR A 93 -27.95 9.94 47.57
CA THR A 93 -28.57 9.77 46.25
C THR A 93 -27.91 10.68 45.21
N ARG A 94 -27.59 11.93 45.58
CA ARG A 94 -26.85 12.86 44.71
C ARG A 94 -25.43 12.37 44.44
N MET A 95 -24.73 11.87 45.45
CA MET A 95 -23.38 11.31 45.29
C MET A 95 -23.37 10.16 44.28
N PHE A 96 -24.32 9.21 44.37
CA PHE A 96 -24.44 8.11 43.42
C PHE A 96 -24.68 8.60 41.99
N ARG A 97 -25.52 9.64 41.82
CA ARG A 97 -25.75 10.27 40.51
C ARG A 97 -24.44 10.83 39.92
N TYR A 98 -23.64 11.56 40.70
CA TYR A 98 -22.36 12.10 40.23
C TYR A 98 -21.32 11.00 39.93
N GLN A 99 -21.27 9.93 40.72
CA GLN A 99 -20.38 8.79 40.45
C GLN A 99 -20.71 8.10 39.13
N ARG A 100 -21.99 7.73 38.92
CA ARG A 100 -22.44 7.13 37.65
C ARG A 100 -22.13 8.03 36.45
N ASN A 101 -22.41 9.32 36.61
CA ASN A 101 -22.15 10.34 35.60
C ASN A 101 -20.65 10.46 35.26
N SER A 102 -19.77 10.38 36.25
CA SER A 102 -18.32 10.33 36.07
C SER A 102 -17.90 9.09 35.28
N TYR A 103 -18.46 7.90 35.58
CA TYR A 103 -18.13 6.68 34.83
C TYR A 103 -18.57 6.77 33.36
N ILE A 104 -19.80 7.22 33.09
CA ILE A 104 -20.31 7.38 31.72
C ILE A 104 -19.42 8.33 30.92
N CYS A 105 -19.10 9.51 31.47
CA CYS A 105 -18.23 10.47 30.79
C CYS A 105 -16.80 9.94 30.64
N GLY A 106 -16.27 9.23 31.64
CA GLY A 106 -14.93 8.63 31.59
C GLY A 106 -14.81 7.55 30.51
N PHE A 107 -15.81 6.67 30.38
CA PHE A 107 -15.84 5.66 29.31
C PHE A 107 -15.99 6.31 27.93
N CYS A 108 -16.80 7.36 27.80
CA CYS A 108 -16.95 8.11 26.56
C CYS A 108 -15.60 8.74 26.13
N LEU A 109 -14.90 9.41 27.04
CA LEU A 109 -13.58 9.98 26.77
C LEU A 109 -12.53 8.91 26.41
N TYR A 110 -12.56 7.78 27.11
CA TYR A 110 -11.67 6.66 26.82
C TYR A 110 -11.89 6.10 25.42
N LEU A 111 -13.15 5.86 25.03
CA LEU A 111 -13.49 5.38 23.70
C LEU A 111 -13.19 6.43 22.62
N PHE A 112 -13.46 7.70 22.87
CA PHE A 112 -13.06 8.79 21.98
C PHE A 112 -11.55 8.75 21.68
N PHE A 113 -10.72 8.60 22.72
CA PHE A 113 -9.27 8.49 22.57
C PHE A 113 -8.86 7.23 21.81
N LEU A 114 -9.48 6.08 22.11
CA LEU A 114 -9.24 4.83 21.38
C LEU A 114 -9.58 4.95 19.89
N ILE A 115 -10.71 5.58 19.55
CA ILE A 115 -11.13 5.81 18.16
C ILE A 115 -10.14 6.73 17.46
N TYR A 116 -9.74 7.83 18.09
CA TYR A 116 -8.75 8.76 17.54
C TYR A 116 -7.41 8.06 17.28
N ARG A 117 -6.93 7.24 18.22
CA ARG A 117 -5.68 6.49 18.04
C ARG A 117 -5.81 5.43 16.94
N SER A 118 -6.95 4.75 16.88
CA SER A 118 -7.25 3.72 15.87
C SER A 118 -7.24 4.29 14.45
N GLN A 119 -7.82 5.47 14.23
CA GLN A 119 -7.75 6.20 12.96
C GLN A 119 -6.31 6.38 12.46
N GLY A 120 -5.41 6.82 13.34
CA GLY A 120 -4.00 7.00 13.01
C GLY A 120 -3.31 5.69 12.61
N ILE A 121 -3.57 4.60 13.35
CA ILE A 121 -2.99 3.28 13.03
C ILE A 121 -3.49 2.79 11.68
N VAL A 122 -4.79 2.88 11.41
CA VAL A 122 -5.32 2.40 10.12
C VAL A 122 -4.80 3.22 8.95
N GLY A 123 -4.61 4.54 9.12
CA GLY A 123 -3.97 5.38 8.11
C GLY A 123 -2.55 4.91 7.77
N GLN A 124 -1.73 4.64 8.79
CA GLN A 124 -0.36 4.13 8.61
C GLN A 124 -0.37 2.75 7.94
N LEU A 125 -1.20 1.82 8.43
CA LEU A 125 -1.31 0.47 7.90
C LEU A 125 -1.77 0.49 6.43
N SER A 126 -2.68 1.39 6.08
CA SER A 126 -3.19 1.60 4.72
C SER A 126 -2.11 2.04 3.75
N SER A 127 -1.25 2.97 4.18
CA SER A 127 -0.10 3.45 3.40
C SER A 127 0.91 2.33 3.18
N VAL A 128 1.24 1.58 4.24
CA VAL A 128 2.18 0.47 4.17
C VAL A 128 1.68 -0.63 3.22
N GLU A 129 0.39 -0.98 3.28
CA GLU A 129 -0.20 -1.97 2.37
C GLU A 129 -0.21 -1.48 0.91
N ALA A 130 -0.45 -0.18 0.68
CA ALA A 130 -0.38 0.39 -0.66
C ALA A 130 1.05 0.30 -1.25
N SER A 131 2.07 0.61 -0.45
CA SER A 131 3.48 0.46 -0.84
C SER A 131 3.84 -1.00 -1.08
N LYS A 132 3.40 -1.92 -0.22
CA LYS A 132 3.62 -3.36 -0.41
C LYS A 132 3.03 -3.86 -1.73
N ASN A 133 1.77 -3.52 -2.02
CA ASN A 133 1.11 -3.92 -3.26
C ASN A 133 1.78 -3.32 -4.50
N ALA A 134 2.31 -2.09 -4.41
CA ALA A 134 3.06 -1.46 -5.50
C ALA A 134 4.39 -2.19 -5.76
N ILE A 135 5.12 -2.52 -4.70
CA ILE A 135 6.38 -3.28 -4.78
C ILE A 135 6.11 -4.68 -5.35
N GLU A 136 5.09 -5.40 -4.89
CA GLU A 136 4.75 -6.72 -5.43
C GLU A 136 4.44 -6.67 -6.93
N LYS A 137 3.71 -5.64 -7.40
CA LYS A 137 3.47 -5.43 -8.83
C LYS A 137 4.74 -5.15 -9.61
N GLN A 138 5.61 -4.29 -9.09
CA GLN A 138 6.91 -3.99 -9.71
C GLN A 138 7.80 -5.24 -9.78
N THR A 139 7.88 -6.03 -8.71
CA THR A 139 8.63 -7.29 -8.69
C THR A 139 8.10 -8.26 -9.74
N LYS A 140 6.78 -8.45 -9.85
CA LYS A 140 6.19 -9.32 -10.89
C LYS A 140 6.50 -8.83 -12.30
N ASN A 141 6.39 -7.52 -12.55
CA ASN A 141 6.72 -6.95 -13.85
C ASN A 141 8.20 -7.13 -14.19
N ASN A 142 9.09 -6.86 -13.23
CA ASN A 142 10.53 -7.03 -13.42
C ASN A 142 10.90 -8.49 -13.67
N LEU A 143 10.28 -9.44 -12.98
CA LEU A 143 10.48 -10.88 -13.22
C LEU A 143 10.07 -11.27 -14.64
N ASN A 144 8.91 -10.81 -15.11
CA ASN A 144 8.48 -11.04 -16.49
C ASN A 144 9.45 -10.42 -17.50
N THR A 145 9.93 -9.20 -17.26
CA THR A 145 10.93 -8.55 -18.11
C THR A 145 12.25 -9.33 -18.14
N VAL A 146 12.73 -9.80 -16.99
CA VAL A 146 13.93 -10.62 -16.90
C VAL A 146 13.76 -11.94 -17.65
N GLU A 147 12.61 -12.59 -17.54
CA GLU A 147 12.30 -13.82 -18.29
C GLU A 147 12.29 -13.56 -19.81
N THR A 148 11.67 -12.47 -20.27
CA THR A 148 11.70 -12.09 -21.69
C THR A 148 13.12 -11.79 -22.18
N LEU A 149 13.91 -11.07 -21.39
CA LEU A 149 15.30 -10.75 -21.73
C LEU A 149 16.17 -12.01 -21.78
N LEU A 150 15.97 -12.96 -20.86
CA LEU A 150 16.70 -14.24 -20.88
C LEU A 150 16.38 -15.04 -22.14
N THR A 151 15.09 -15.17 -22.50
CA THR A 151 14.69 -15.89 -23.72
C THR A 151 15.17 -15.21 -25.01
N GLU A 152 15.18 -13.87 -25.06
CA GLU A 152 15.74 -13.11 -26.17
C GLU A 152 17.26 -13.28 -26.25
N ASN A 153 17.97 -13.28 -25.12
CA ASN A 153 19.41 -13.50 -25.07
C ASN A 153 19.77 -14.90 -25.60
N GLU A 154 18.99 -15.93 -25.24
CA GLU A 154 19.16 -17.28 -25.77
C GLU A 154 18.96 -17.33 -27.28
N LYS A 155 17.92 -16.67 -27.82
CA LYS A 155 17.67 -16.57 -29.26
C LYS A 155 18.80 -15.84 -30.00
N LEU A 156 19.24 -14.70 -29.48
CA LEU A 156 20.36 -13.94 -30.04
C LEU A 156 21.68 -14.74 -30.01
N LYS A 157 21.86 -15.60 -29.00
CA LYS A 157 23.02 -16.49 -28.90
C LYS A 157 22.97 -17.62 -29.92
N THR A 158 21.78 -18.17 -30.21
CA THR A 158 21.62 -19.13 -31.32
C THR A 158 21.83 -18.49 -32.67
N GLU A 159 21.22 -17.32 -32.91
CA GLU A 159 21.35 -16.58 -34.17
C GLU A 159 22.81 -16.17 -34.43
N ASN A 160 23.53 -15.71 -33.40
CA ASN A 160 24.97 -15.43 -33.51
C ASN A 160 25.81 -16.66 -33.87
N LYS A 161 25.44 -17.86 -33.41
CA LYS A 161 26.14 -19.09 -33.78
C LYS A 161 25.89 -19.42 -35.25
N ASP A 162 24.66 -19.29 -35.71
CA ASP A 162 24.28 -19.55 -37.10
C ASP A 162 24.93 -18.54 -38.05
N LEU A 163 24.95 -17.25 -37.68
CA LEU A 163 25.65 -16.20 -38.43
C LEU A 163 27.14 -16.51 -38.58
N LYS A 164 27.81 -16.93 -37.50
CA LYS A 164 29.23 -17.33 -37.53
C LYS A 164 29.48 -18.56 -38.41
N LYS A 165 28.52 -19.50 -38.49
CA LYS A 165 28.61 -20.67 -39.37
C LYS A 165 28.47 -20.25 -40.82
N MET A 166 27.46 -19.45 -41.14
CA MET A 166 27.25 -18.86 -42.46
C MET A 166 28.44 -18.03 -42.93
N GLU A 167 29.06 -17.23 -42.05
CA GLU A 167 30.25 -16.44 -42.38
C GLU A 167 31.45 -17.33 -42.75
N LYS A 168 31.65 -18.44 -42.04
CA LYS A 168 32.68 -19.43 -42.39
C LYS A 168 32.40 -20.12 -43.72
N GLU A 169 31.16 -20.53 -43.96
CA GLU A 169 30.73 -21.16 -45.22
C GLU A 169 30.90 -20.19 -46.39
N HIS A 170 30.49 -18.93 -46.23
CA HIS A 170 30.65 -17.89 -47.24
C HIS A 170 32.13 -17.62 -47.55
N LYS A 171 33.00 -17.60 -46.53
CA LYS A 171 34.45 -17.44 -46.72
C LYS A 171 35.06 -18.65 -47.45
N ALA A 172 34.63 -19.86 -47.11
CA ALA A 172 35.07 -21.08 -47.80
C ALA A 172 34.61 -21.07 -49.27
N MET A 173 33.33 -20.77 -49.52
CA MET A 173 32.75 -20.68 -50.86
C MET A 173 33.44 -19.61 -51.70
N LYS A 174 33.74 -18.44 -51.11
CA LYS A 174 34.53 -17.39 -51.77
C LYS A 174 35.91 -17.90 -52.19
N SER A 175 36.62 -18.61 -51.30
CA SER A 175 37.94 -19.18 -51.64
C SER A 175 37.85 -20.26 -52.73
N GLN A 176 36.80 -21.09 -52.72
CA GLN A 176 36.56 -22.08 -53.77
C GLN A 176 36.28 -21.40 -55.11
N ALA A 177 35.40 -20.38 -55.13
CA ALA A 177 35.13 -19.61 -56.34
C ALA A 177 36.38 -18.93 -56.90
N GLU A 178 37.24 -18.36 -56.04
CA GLU A 178 38.54 -17.80 -56.46
C GLU A 178 39.49 -18.87 -57.03
N SER A 179 39.54 -20.05 -56.42
CA SER A 179 40.33 -21.18 -56.91
C SER A 179 39.84 -21.68 -58.27
N THR A 180 38.54 -21.93 -58.41
CA THR A 180 37.91 -22.35 -59.67
C THR A 180 38.11 -21.31 -60.77
N THR A 181 37.99 -20.02 -60.44
CA THR A 181 38.25 -18.93 -61.39
C THR A 181 39.69 -18.96 -61.91
N LYS A 182 40.67 -19.20 -61.03
CA LYS A 182 42.09 -19.35 -61.43
C LYS A 182 42.30 -20.56 -62.34
N GLU A 183 41.66 -21.69 -62.05
CA GLU A 183 41.74 -22.88 -62.91
C GLU A 183 41.09 -22.62 -64.28
N TYR A 184 39.92 -21.97 -64.31
CA TYR A 184 39.27 -21.56 -65.56
C TYR A 184 40.17 -20.66 -66.42
N LEU A 185 40.82 -19.66 -65.81
CA LEU A 185 41.75 -18.77 -66.51
C LEU A 185 42.94 -19.54 -67.09
N LYS A 186 43.53 -20.46 -66.33
CA LYS A 186 44.63 -21.32 -66.82
C LYS A 186 44.19 -22.19 -67.99
N LEU A 187 43.04 -22.86 -67.86
CA LEU A 187 42.51 -23.74 -68.90
C LEU A 187 42.18 -22.96 -70.18
N GLN A 188 41.66 -21.74 -70.05
CA GLN A 188 41.40 -20.84 -71.17
C GLN A 188 42.71 -20.42 -71.87
N GLU A 189 43.77 -20.17 -71.10
CA GLU A 189 45.10 -19.88 -71.61
C GLU A 189 45.69 -21.08 -72.37
N GLU A 190 45.58 -22.30 -71.82
CA GLU A 190 45.97 -23.55 -72.49
C GLU A 190 45.16 -23.80 -73.78
N TYR A 191 43.84 -23.58 -73.75
CA TYR A 191 42.96 -23.72 -74.91
C TYR A 191 43.37 -22.75 -76.03
N ASN A 192 43.68 -21.49 -75.69
CA ASN A 192 44.17 -20.49 -76.64
C ASN A 192 45.53 -20.90 -77.24
N GLN A 193 46.43 -21.48 -76.45
CA GLN A 193 47.72 -21.99 -76.94
C GLN A 193 47.55 -23.18 -77.90
N LEU A 194 46.60 -24.09 -77.62
CA LEU A 194 46.29 -25.22 -78.50
C LEU A 194 45.64 -24.77 -79.82
N LEU A 195 44.74 -23.79 -79.79
CA LEU A 195 44.21 -23.16 -81.01
C LEU A 195 45.32 -22.54 -81.84
N GLY A 196 46.24 -21.79 -81.22
CA GLY A 196 47.41 -21.22 -81.90
C GLY A 196 48.37 -22.27 -82.49
N LYS A 197 48.48 -23.45 -81.87
CA LYS A 197 49.22 -24.60 -82.43
C LYS A 197 48.48 -25.25 -83.62
N LYS A 198 47.16 -25.42 -83.55
CA LYS A 198 46.36 -25.97 -84.67
C LYS A 198 46.46 -25.11 -85.94
N THR A 199 46.49 -23.79 -85.81
CA THR A 199 46.71 -22.87 -86.95
C THR A 199 48.13 -22.98 -87.54
N LYS A 200 49.13 -23.46 -86.78
CA LYS A 200 50.49 -23.73 -87.28
C LYS A 200 50.64 -25.12 -87.89
N THR A 201 49.92 -26.13 -87.41
CA THR A 201 49.98 -27.48 -87.98
C THR A 201 49.27 -27.57 -89.34
N GLN A 202 48.15 -26.85 -89.56
CA GLN A 202 47.52 -26.79 -90.89
C GLN A 202 48.35 -26.06 -91.97
N LYS A 203 49.43 -25.35 -91.61
CA LYS A 203 50.35 -24.70 -92.57
C LYS A 203 51.58 -25.54 -92.92
N LYS A 204 51.66 -26.79 -92.45
CA LYS A 204 52.86 -27.62 -92.59
C LYS A 204 52.68 -28.89 -93.44
N ASP A 205 51.46 -29.12 -93.96
CA ASP A 205 51.12 -30.29 -94.78
C ASP A 205 50.76 -29.93 -96.25
N ASP A 206 51.12 -28.73 -96.73
CA ASP A 206 51.15 -28.38 -98.18
C ASP A 206 52.58 -28.08 -98.63
#